data_AF-D2UEM5-F1
#
_entry.id   AF-D2UEM5-F1
#
_cell.length_a   1.000
_cell.length_b   1.000
_cell.length_c   1.000
_cell.angle_alpha   90.00
_cell.angle_beta   90.00
_cell.angle_gamma   90.00
#
_symmetry.space_group_name_H-M   'P 1'
#
loop_
_entity.id
_entity.type
_entity.pdbx_description
1 polymer ?
#
loop_
_entity_poly.entity_id
_entity_poly.type
_entity_poly.pdbx_seq_one_letter_code
_entity_poly.pdbx_strand_id
1 'polypeptide(L)'
;MNRMLPAKLALLALLFPAMALAKSTDRNQLVDVNSDANNCNLTDDNGKCRFSGHVVIVQGTLEAHADTADIFRKNGQIDRVLLNGKQATFKQEMDDGSIVDGMADTIDYSVPNDIVILTGNYKMTSAKGTNAGQRMVYNTKTGDMQGGGDGTRVHTVIQPKNAAAASQPANGAKPPAATKPATTPAKPATKPAKQGGQ
;
A
#
# COMPACT_ATOMS: atom_id res chain seq x y z
N MET A 1 56.20 6.23 35.92
CA MET A 1 54.78 6.41 36.30
C MET A 1 53.99 6.80 35.05
N ASN A 2 52.84 6.15 34.88
CA ASN A 2 51.73 6.36 33.94
C ASN A 2 51.91 6.25 32.41
N ARG A 3 51.24 5.20 31.92
CA ARG A 3 50.77 4.86 30.57
C ARG A 3 49.65 5.82 30.12
N MET A 4 49.39 5.96 28.82
CA MET A 4 48.18 5.46 28.12
C MET A 4 47.99 6.05 26.70
N LEU A 5 47.35 5.22 25.86
CA LEU A 5 47.26 5.19 24.41
C LEU A 5 46.37 6.28 23.74
N PRO A 6 46.49 6.45 22.40
CA PRO A 6 45.60 7.27 21.59
C PRO A 6 44.31 6.47 21.25
N ALA A 7 43.14 7.07 21.46
CA ALA A 7 41.88 6.43 21.06
C ALA A 7 40.88 7.47 20.53
N LYS A 8 40.88 7.55 19.19
CA LYS A 8 39.78 7.94 18.30
C LYS A 8 38.45 8.22 19.03
N LEU A 9 38.08 9.49 19.11
CA LEU A 9 36.72 9.90 19.44
C LEU A 9 35.80 9.42 18.29
N ALA A 10 35.05 8.36 18.58
CA ALA A 10 34.05 7.80 17.70
C ALA A 10 32.96 8.83 17.44
N LEU A 11 32.74 9.12 16.16
CA LEU A 11 31.58 9.82 15.64
C LEU A 11 30.34 8.99 15.97
N LEU A 12 29.65 9.35 17.06
CA LEU A 12 28.37 8.78 17.44
C LEU A 12 27.31 9.37 16.49
N ALA A 13 27.20 8.78 15.30
CA ALA A 13 26.10 9.07 14.38
C ALA A 13 24.79 8.66 15.06
N LEU A 14 24.02 9.64 15.54
CA LEU A 14 22.62 9.45 15.92
C LEU A 14 21.84 8.99 14.68
N LEU A 15 21.66 7.68 14.56
CA LEU A 15 20.68 7.09 13.65
C LEU A 15 19.28 7.28 14.26
N PHE A 16 18.69 8.45 14.04
CA PHE A 16 17.25 8.61 14.21
C PHE A 16 16.56 7.71 13.19
N PRO A 17 15.60 6.85 13.59
CA PRO A 17 14.74 6.19 12.64
C PRO A 17 13.94 7.27 11.90
N ALA A 18 14.12 7.39 10.59
CA ALA A 18 13.26 8.21 9.76
C ALA A 18 11.83 7.67 9.88
N MET A 19 11.00 8.38 10.64
CA MET A 19 9.57 8.21 10.60
C MET A 19 9.15 8.65 9.20
N ALA A 20 8.61 7.72 8.42
CA ALA A 20 8.12 8.03 7.10
C ALA A 20 6.85 8.86 7.31
N LEU A 21 6.86 10.11 6.87
CA LEU A 21 5.70 10.99 6.87
C LEU A 21 5.00 10.90 5.53
N ALA A 22 3.66 10.96 5.54
CA ALA A 22 2.86 11.09 4.34
C ALA A 22 3.41 12.26 3.51
N LYS A 23 3.58 12.10 2.20
CA LYS A 23 4.23 13.13 1.37
C LYS A 23 3.56 14.47 1.56
N SER A 24 4.28 15.36 2.22
CA SER A 24 3.74 16.58 2.80
C SER A 24 3.19 17.53 1.72
N THR A 25 3.73 17.45 0.50
CA THR A 25 3.33 18.26 -0.64
C THR A 25 2.02 17.85 -1.29
N ASP A 26 1.54 16.62 -1.07
CA ASP A 26 0.30 16.14 -1.70
C ASP A 26 -0.89 17.02 -1.28
N ARG A 27 -0.94 17.46 -0.02
CA ARG A 27 -2.02 18.32 0.49
C ARG A 27 -2.17 19.66 -0.26
N ASN A 28 -1.12 20.11 -0.96
CA ASN A 28 -1.12 21.34 -1.74
C ASN A 28 -1.46 21.10 -3.22
N GLN A 29 -1.66 19.85 -3.63
CA GLN A 29 -2.07 19.49 -4.98
C GLN A 29 -3.59 19.55 -5.13
N LEU A 30 -4.02 19.64 -6.39
CA LEU A 30 -5.42 19.52 -6.76
C LEU A 30 -5.97 18.15 -6.33
N VAL A 31 -7.22 18.14 -5.87
CA VAL A 31 -7.96 16.91 -5.61
C VAL A 31 -8.81 16.62 -6.84
N ASP A 32 -8.51 15.51 -7.52
CA ASP A 32 -9.31 14.96 -8.60
C ASP A 32 -10.22 13.85 -8.06
N VAL A 33 -11.50 13.85 -8.45
CA VAL A 33 -12.47 12.84 -8.02
C VAL A 33 -13.23 12.34 -9.25
N ASN A 34 -13.11 11.04 -9.53
CA ASN A 34 -13.82 10.35 -10.59
C ASN A 34 -14.80 9.33 -9.97
N SER A 35 -16.00 9.22 -10.53
CA SER A 35 -17.05 8.33 -10.04
C SER A 35 -18.17 8.19 -11.07
N ASP A 36 -19.00 7.17 -10.95
CA ASP A 36 -20.16 6.96 -11.82
C ASP A 36 -21.24 8.05 -11.63
N ALA A 37 -21.40 8.56 -10.41
CA ALA A 37 -22.36 9.63 -10.10
C ALA A 37 -21.94 10.47 -8.89
N ASN A 38 -22.36 11.74 -8.87
CA ASN A 38 -22.19 12.64 -7.74
C ASN A 38 -23.46 13.42 -7.39
N ASN A 39 -23.62 13.76 -6.12
CA ASN A 39 -24.65 14.66 -5.60
C ASN A 39 -23.99 15.68 -4.66
N CYS A 40 -23.98 16.95 -5.08
CA CYS A 40 -23.28 18.03 -4.41
C CYS A 40 -24.19 19.24 -4.24
N ASN A 41 -24.18 19.82 -3.04
CA ASN A 41 -24.65 21.19 -2.86
C ASN A 41 -23.46 22.15 -3.00
N LEU A 42 -23.40 22.88 -4.11
CA LEU A 42 -22.29 23.79 -4.43
C LEU A 42 -22.45 25.18 -3.81
N THR A 43 -23.64 25.55 -3.31
CA THR A 43 -23.91 26.87 -2.72
C THR A 43 -23.82 26.88 -1.20
N ASP A 44 -23.68 25.70 -0.59
CA ASP A 44 -23.50 25.54 0.85
C ASP A 44 -22.02 25.34 1.20
N ASP A 45 -21.41 26.35 1.80
CA ASP A 45 -20.03 26.32 2.28
C ASP A 45 -19.80 25.31 3.42
N ASN A 46 -20.87 24.79 4.02
CA ASN A 46 -20.85 23.71 5.01
C ASN A 46 -21.51 22.42 4.48
N GLY A 47 -21.64 22.33 3.16
CA GLY A 47 -22.35 21.27 2.48
C GLY A 47 -21.55 19.97 2.37
N LYS A 48 -22.22 18.96 1.80
CA LYS A 48 -21.67 17.64 1.53
C LYS A 48 -21.73 17.35 0.03
N CYS A 49 -20.65 16.77 -0.49
CA CYS A 49 -20.58 16.17 -1.81
C CYS A 49 -20.47 14.64 -1.68
N ARG A 50 -21.48 13.93 -2.16
CA ARG A 50 -21.50 12.47 -2.23
C ARG A 50 -21.06 12.04 -3.63
N PHE A 51 -20.11 11.12 -3.72
CA PHE A 51 -19.68 10.42 -4.93
C PHE A 51 -19.99 8.93 -4.77
N SER A 52 -20.42 8.25 -5.82
CA SER A 52 -20.83 6.84 -5.78
C SER A 52 -20.51 6.12 -7.07
N GLY A 53 -20.15 4.84 -6.92
CA GLY A 53 -19.79 3.95 -8.03
C GLY A 53 -18.35 4.19 -8.48
N HIS A 54 -17.51 3.17 -8.30
CA HIS A 54 -16.10 3.15 -8.72
C HIS A 54 -15.36 4.46 -8.41
N VAL A 55 -15.47 4.94 -7.17
CA VAL A 55 -14.92 6.24 -6.80
C VAL A 55 -13.40 6.14 -6.75
N VAL A 56 -12.72 7.01 -7.49
CA VAL A 56 -11.27 7.19 -7.48
C VAL A 56 -10.97 8.62 -7.10
N ILE A 57 -10.16 8.82 -6.07
CA ILE A 57 -9.69 10.13 -5.61
C ILE A 57 -8.19 10.19 -5.75
N VAL A 58 -7.67 11.24 -6.41
CA VAL A 58 -6.24 11.45 -6.59
C VAL A 58 -5.86 12.84 -6.08
N GLN A 59 -4.80 12.91 -5.28
CA GLN A 59 -4.19 14.17 -4.83
C GLN A 59 -2.66 14.02 -4.77
N GLY A 60 -1.97 14.56 -5.78
CA GLY A 60 -0.52 14.37 -5.89
C GLY A 60 -0.18 12.89 -6.07
N THR A 61 0.51 12.29 -5.10
CA THR A 61 0.83 10.85 -5.08
C THR A 61 -0.19 9.99 -4.33
N LEU A 62 -1.12 10.61 -3.59
CA LEU A 62 -2.20 9.92 -2.91
C LEU A 62 -3.26 9.49 -3.94
N GLU A 63 -3.60 8.21 -3.92
CA GLU A 63 -4.68 7.62 -4.72
C GLU A 63 -5.56 6.76 -3.82
N ALA A 64 -6.87 6.96 -3.83
CA ALA A 64 -7.82 6.21 -3.03
C ALA A 64 -8.99 5.68 -3.86
N HIS A 65 -9.45 4.48 -3.54
CA HIS A 65 -10.55 3.80 -4.23
C HIS A 65 -11.64 3.38 -3.25
N ALA A 66 -12.90 3.56 -3.62
CA ALA A 66 -14.04 3.16 -2.80
C ALA A 66 -15.32 2.96 -3.62
N ASP A 67 -16.33 2.28 -3.04
CA ASP A 67 -17.67 2.28 -3.63
C ASP A 67 -18.31 3.67 -3.53
N THR A 68 -17.97 4.40 -2.48
CA THR A 68 -18.60 5.66 -2.11
C THR A 68 -17.63 6.59 -1.41
N ALA A 69 -17.74 7.89 -1.69
CA ALA A 69 -17.04 8.94 -0.95
C ALA A 69 -18.00 10.05 -0.54
N ASP A 70 -17.90 10.50 0.70
CA ASP A 70 -18.57 11.70 1.23
C ASP A 70 -17.51 12.73 1.58
N ILE A 71 -17.50 13.85 0.86
CA ILE A 71 -16.63 15.00 1.12
C ILE A 71 -17.45 16.08 1.81
N PHE A 72 -17.08 16.42 3.04
CA PHE A 72 -17.72 17.44 3.86
C PHE A 72 -16.90 18.71 3.77
N ARG A 73 -17.60 19.85 3.60
CA ARG A 73 -16.98 21.17 3.66
C ARG A 73 -17.35 21.89 4.95
N LYS A 74 -16.47 22.79 5.36
CA LYS A 74 -16.72 23.75 6.43
C LYS A 74 -16.05 25.07 6.06
N ASN A 75 -16.82 26.15 6.03
CA ASN A 75 -16.34 27.47 5.58
C ASN A 75 -15.64 27.41 4.20
N GLY A 76 -16.20 26.63 3.27
CA GLY A 76 -15.68 26.49 1.90
C GLY A 76 -14.43 25.60 1.77
N GLN A 77 -13.90 25.07 2.88
CA GLN A 77 -12.72 24.18 2.89
C GLN A 77 -13.14 22.74 3.14
N ILE A 78 -12.34 21.77 2.70
CA ILE A 78 -12.58 20.35 3.01
C ILE A 78 -12.31 20.12 4.50
N ASP A 79 -13.30 19.61 5.22
CA ASP A 79 -13.23 19.31 6.65
C ASP A 79 -13.02 17.82 6.89
N ARG A 80 -13.74 16.97 6.14
CA ARG A 80 -13.72 15.52 6.32
C ARG A 80 -13.93 14.80 4.99
N VAL A 81 -13.24 13.69 4.81
CA VAL A 81 -13.44 12.77 3.68
C VAL A 81 -13.73 11.38 4.24
N LEU A 82 -14.89 10.83 3.90
CA LEU A 82 -15.34 9.51 4.35
C LEU A 82 -15.47 8.58 3.13
N LEU A 83 -14.64 7.55 3.07
CA LEU A 83 -14.66 6.53 2.03
C LEU A 83 -15.27 5.25 2.58
N ASN A 84 -16.21 4.64 1.85
CA ASN A 84 -16.76 3.32 2.20
C ASN A 84 -16.76 2.41 0.97
N GLY A 85 -16.32 1.17 1.15
CA GLY A 85 -16.29 0.20 0.06
C GLY A 85 -16.12 -1.27 0.44
N LYS A 86 -16.27 -1.64 1.73
CA LYS A 86 -15.97 -3.00 2.22
C LYS A 86 -14.60 -3.48 1.69
N GLN A 87 -13.54 -2.76 2.06
CA GLN A 87 -12.19 -2.71 1.48
C GLN A 87 -11.97 -1.54 0.50
N ALA A 88 -12.37 -0.34 0.92
CA ALA A 88 -11.82 0.89 0.35
C ALA A 88 -10.29 0.88 0.52
N THR A 89 -9.55 1.38 -0.46
CA THR A 89 -8.09 1.35 -0.48
C THR A 89 -7.51 2.74 -0.61
N PHE A 90 -6.26 2.88 -0.20
CA PHE A 90 -5.43 4.01 -0.56
C PHE A 90 -3.99 3.60 -0.77
N LYS A 91 -3.27 4.37 -1.57
CA LYS A 91 -1.85 4.27 -1.82
C LYS A 91 -1.25 5.66 -1.76
N GLN A 92 -0.08 5.78 -1.14
CA GLN A 92 0.61 7.05 -1.01
C GLN A 92 2.13 6.88 -1.03
N GLU A 93 2.82 7.80 -1.70
CA GLU A 93 4.27 7.99 -1.53
C GLU A 93 4.52 8.79 -0.25
N MET A 94 5.55 8.39 0.50
CA MET A 94 6.00 9.08 1.70
C MET A 94 7.12 10.07 1.34
N ASP A 95 7.45 11.00 2.24
CA ASP A 95 8.53 11.98 1.98
C ASP A 95 9.91 11.32 1.70
N ASP A 96 10.12 10.08 2.18
CA ASP A 96 11.33 9.29 1.90
C ASP A 96 11.27 8.50 0.57
N GLY A 97 10.21 8.67 -0.22
CA GLY A 97 9.96 7.98 -1.48
C GLY A 97 9.42 6.56 -1.33
N SER A 98 9.22 6.05 -0.10
CA SER A 98 8.61 4.75 0.11
C SER A 98 7.11 4.79 -0.16
N ILE A 99 6.54 3.64 -0.54
CA ILE A 99 5.10 3.50 -0.75
C ILE A 99 4.45 2.88 0.49
N VAL A 100 3.30 3.42 0.85
CA VAL A 100 2.38 2.85 1.84
C VAL A 100 1.05 2.56 1.15
N ASP A 101 0.57 1.33 1.31
CA ASP A 101 -0.73 0.88 0.85
C ASP A 101 -1.61 0.56 2.07
N GLY A 102 -2.87 0.98 2.02
CA GLY A 102 -3.85 0.72 3.06
C GLY A 102 -5.18 0.26 2.49
N MET A 103 -5.90 -0.54 3.27
CA MET A 103 -7.27 -0.93 3.00
C MET A 103 -8.08 -1.01 4.30
N ALA A 104 -9.38 -0.73 4.22
CA ALA A 104 -10.35 -0.88 5.31
C ALA A 104 -11.79 -0.85 4.77
N ASP A 105 -12.76 -1.31 5.57
CA ASP A 105 -14.17 -1.20 5.18
C ASP A 105 -14.63 0.26 5.09
N THR A 106 -14.13 1.09 6.00
CA THR A 106 -14.29 2.55 6.04
C THR A 106 -12.97 3.25 6.31
N ILE A 107 -12.71 4.32 5.56
CA ILE A 107 -11.57 5.23 5.74
C ILE A 107 -12.15 6.63 6.03
N ASP A 108 -11.86 7.16 7.21
CA ASP A 108 -12.39 8.45 7.66
C ASP A 108 -11.25 9.43 7.93
N TYR A 109 -11.10 10.43 7.07
CA TYR A 109 -10.05 11.43 7.19
C TYR A 109 -10.60 12.77 7.66
N SER A 110 -10.15 13.20 8.83
CA SER A 110 -10.34 14.55 9.35
C SER A 110 -9.19 15.43 8.93
N VAL A 111 -9.40 16.26 7.90
CA VAL A 111 -8.40 17.19 7.35
C VAL A 111 -7.82 18.14 8.41
N PRO A 112 -8.61 18.88 9.22
CA PRO A 112 -8.05 19.87 10.14
C PRO A 112 -7.26 19.26 11.30
N ASN A 113 -7.45 17.97 11.58
CA ASN A 113 -6.77 17.26 12.67
C ASN A 113 -5.62 16.38 12.17
N ASP A 114 -5.44 16.26 10.84
CA ASP A 114 -4.49 15.33 10.22
C ASP A 114 -4.72 13.85 10.63
N ILE A 115 -5.94 13.49 11.03
CA ILE A 115 -6.27 12.15 11.55
C ILE A 115 -7.03 11.34 10.51
N VAL A 116 -6.48 10.16 10.17
CA VAL A 116 -7.17 9.10 9.43
C VAL A 116 -7.58 8.00 10.39
N ILE A 117 -8.83 7.57 10.34
CA ILE A 117 -9.34 6.41 11.07
C ILE A 117 -9.71 5.33 10.06
N LEU A 118 -9.05 4.18 10.17
CA LEU A 118 -9.40 2.98 9.42
C LEU A 118 -10.28 2.09 10.29
N THR A 119 -11.42 1.67 9.78
CA THR A 119 -12.37 0.82 10.51
C THR A 119 -12.84 -0.35 9.66
N GLY A 120 -12.91 -1.53 10.28
CA GLY A 120 -13.32 -2.78 9.65
C GLY A 120 -12.21 -3.39 8.81
N ASN A 121 -11.74 -4.58 9.22
CA ASN A 121 -10.80 -5.41 8.47
C ASN A 121 -9.65 -4.62 7.83
N TYR A 122 -9.03 -3.72 8.59
CA TYR A 122 -8.00 -2.85 8.04
C TYR A 122 -6.69 -3.62 7.84
N LYS A 123 -5.93 -3.23 6.82
CA LYS A 123 -4.55 -3.66 6.62
C LYS A 123 -3.72 -2.53 6.00
N MET A 124 -2.60 -2.24 6.64
CA MET A 124 -1.54 -1.36 6.16
C MET A 124 -0.33 -2.19 5.73
N THR A 125 0.28 -1.82 4.62
CA THR A 125 1.49 -2.44 4.06
C THR A 125 2.49 -1.35 3.71
N SER A 126 3.74 -1.56 4.10
CA SER A 126 4.87 -0.68 3.77
C SER A 126 6.12 -1.52 3.56
N ALA A 127 7.21 -0.91 3.11
CA ALA A 127 8.52 -1.56 3.06
C ALA A 127 9.00 -2.07 4.44
N LYS A 128 8.47 -1.53 5.55
CA LYS A 128 8.84 -1.91 6.92
C LYS A 128 8.01 -3.09 7.45
N GLY A 129 6.97 -3.52 6.73
CA GLY A 129 6.12 -4.64 7.11
C GLY A 129 4.61 -4.34 6.99
N THR A 130 3.79 -5.08 7.74
CA THR A 130 2.33 -4.98 7.69
C THR A 130 1.71 -4.84 9.08
N ASN A 131 0.57 -4.16 9.16
CA ASN A 131 -0.22 -3.99 10.37
C ASN A 131 -1.71 -4.16 10.01
N ALA A 132 -2.45 -4.99 10.74
CA ALA A 132 -3.84 -5.33 10.43
C ALA A 132 -4.68 -5.53 11.70
N GLY A 133 -5.99 -5.26 11.62
CA GLY A 133 -6.92 -5.35 12.74
C GLY A 133 -8.31 -4.82 12.39
N GLN A 134 -9.09 -4.41 13.40
CA GLN A 134 -10.44 -3.86 13.19
C GLN A 134 -10.51 -2.33 13.27
N ARG A 135 -9.60 -1.68 14.00
CA ARG A 135 -9.52 -0.21 14.04
C ARG A 135 -8.08 0.29 14.10
N MET A 136 -7.78 1.35 13.33
CA MET A 136 -6.53 2.08 13.42
C MET A 136 -6.78 3.59 13.40
N VAL A 137 -6.04 4.33 14.22
CA VAL A 137 -5.93 5.79 14.15
C VAL A 137 -4.53 6.14 13.66
N TYR A 138 -4.45 6.94 12.62
CA TYR A 138 -3.21 7.38 12.01
C TYR A 138 -3.16 8.90 11.96
N ASN A 139 -2.11 9.49 12.53
CA ASN A 139 -1.83 10.91 12.40
C ASN A 139 -0.88 11.15 11.23
N THR A 140 -1.41 11.67 10.14
CA THR A 140 -0.70 11.93 8.88
C THR A 140 0.35 13.04 8.96
N LYS A 141 0.38 13.82 10.05
CA LYS A 141 1.36 14.89 10.28
C LYS A 141 2.58 14.39 11.06
N THR A 142 2.38 13.51 12.02
CA THR A 142 3.44 12.98 12.89
C THR A 142 3.94 11.59 12.48
N GLY A 143 3.13 10.84 11.72
CA GLY A 143 3.40 9.45 11.41
C GLY A 143 2.86 8.46 12.47
N ASP A 144 2.27 8.95 13.57
CA ASP A 144 1.84 8.10 14.68
C ASP A 144 0.68 7.19 14.29
N MET A 145 0.84 5.88 14.51
CA MET A 145 -0.17 4.85 14.24
C MET A 145 -0.56 4.13 15.53
N GLN A 146 -1.87 4.05 15.80
CA GLN A 146 -2.44 3.36 16.95
C GLN A 146 -3.51 2.37 16.48
N GLY A 147 -3.18 1.08 16.49
CA GLY A 147 -4.12 0.00 16.21
C GLY A 147 -4.82 -0.51 17.47
N GLY A 148 -6.08 -0.92 17.34
CA GLY A 148 -6.87 -1.53 18.41
C GLY A 148 -7.74 -0.53 19.19
N GLY A 149 -7.99 -0.84 20.48
CA GLY A 149 -8.89 -0.08 21.35
C GLY A 149 -10.36 -0.47 21.24
N ASP A 150 -10.67 -1.52 20.48
CA ASP A 150 -12.01 -2.03 20.17
C ASP A 150 -12.26 -3.45 20.73
N GLY A 151 -11.35 -3.95 21.59
CA GLY A 151 -11.42 -5.29 22.16
C GLY A 151 -10.92 -6.40 21.23
N THR A 152 -10.43 -6.07 20.03
CA THR A 152 -9.90 -7.04 19.07
C THR A 152 -8.37 -7.05 19.06
N ARG A 153 -7.79 -8.09 18.44
CA ARG A 153 -6.34 -8.23 18.33
C ARG A 153 -5.82 -7.52 17.10
N VAL A 154 -4.69 -6.83 17.27
CA VAL A 154 -3.88 -6.30 16.17
C VAL A 154 -2.81 -7.32 15.81
N HIS A 155 -2.63 -7.55 14.51
CA HIS A 155 -1.57 -8.38 13.96
C HIS A 155 -0.52 -7.50 13.26
N THR A 156 0.76 -7.66 13.61
CA THR A 156 1.84 -6.87 13.03
C THR A 156 2.97 -7.79 12.59
N VAL A 157 3.44 -7.60 11.36
CA VAL A 157 4.62 -8.26 10.80
C VAL A 157 5.66 -7.19 10.52
N ILE A 158 6.85 -7.33 11.08
CA ILE A 158 7.96 -6.39 10.90
C ILE A 158 8.98 -7.02 9.95
N GLN A 159 9.34 -6.30 8.89
CA GLN A 159 10.32 -6.79 7.94
C GLN A 159 11.74 -6.64 8.52
N PRO A 160 12.55 -7.71 8.55
CA PRO A 160 13.95 -7.62 8.96
C PRO A 160 14.76 -6.86 7.93
N LYS A 161 15.71 -6.03 8.39
CA LYS A 161 16.56 -5.17 7.53
C LYS A 161 17.38 -5.94 6.47
N ASN A 162 17.61 -7.25 6.66
CA ASN A 162 18.46 -8.05 5.78
C ASN A 162 17.69 -8.83 4.68
N ALA A 163 16.35 -8.81 4.66
CA ALA A 163 15.58 -9.61 3.70
C ALA A 163 15.73 -9.14 2.25
N ALA A 164 15.99 -7.85 2.00
CA ALA A 164 16.24 -7.34 0.65
C ALA A 164 17.58 -7.83 0.05
N ALA A 165 18.50 -8.36 0.87
CA ALA A 165 19.76 -8.94 0.43
C ALA A 165 19.69 -10.47 0.20
N ALA A 166 18.59 -11.13 0.60
CA ALA A 166 18.44 -12.59 0.51
C ALA A 166 17.68 -13.05 -0.76
N SER A 167 17.19 -12.13 -1.58
CA SER A 167 16.52 -12.42 -2.85
C SER A 167 17.39 -12.03 -4.07
N GLN A 168 18.66 -12.42 -4.05
CA GLN A 168 19.41 -12.65 -5.30
C GLN A 168 19.50 -14.16 -5.51
N PRO A 169 18.89 -14.72 -6.58
CA PRO A 169 19.23 -16.06 -7.02
C PRO A 169 20.72 -16.06 -7.38
N ALA A 170 21.47 -16.99 -6.80
CA ALA A 170 22.82 -17.31 -7.25
C ALA A 170 22.75 -17.94 -8.66
N ASN A 171 22.53 -17.12 -9.69
CA ASN A 171 22.71 -17.50 -11.08
C ASN A 171 24.20 -17.46 -11.41
N GLY A 172 24.89 -18.52 -10.99
CA GLY A 172 26.30 -18.77 -11.26
C GLY A 172 26.56 -20.21 -11.68
N ALA A 173 25.67 -20.80 -12.50
CA ALA A 173 25.95 -22.08 -13.17
C ALA A 173 25.66 -21.96 -14.66
N LYS A 174 26.75 -21.79 -15.41
CA LYS A 174 26.85 -21.80 -16.88
C LYS A 174 26.23 -23.08 -17.46
N PRO A 175 25.34 -23.00 -18.47
CA PRO A 175 24.89 -24.19 -19.20
C PRO A 175 26.01 -24.70 -20.13
N PRO A 176 26.28 -26.01 -20.23
CA PRO A 176 27.04 -26.55 -21.35
C PRO A 176 26.11 -26.72 -22.56
N ALA A 177 26.52 -26.14 -23.69
CA ALA A 177 25.84 -26.27 -24.97
C ALA A 177 26.20 -27.59 -25.68
N ALA A 178 25.13 -28.29 -26.10
CA ALA A 178 24.90 -29.05 -27.33
C ALA A 178 25.84 -30.20 -27.77
N THR A 179 25.22 -31.37 -27.99
CA THR A 179 25.45 -32.20 -29.20
C THR A 179 24.15 -32.89 -29.63
N LYS A 180 23.74 -32.64 -30.88
CA LYS A 180 22.73 -33.41 -31.64
C LYS A 180 23.46 -34.57 -32.33
N PRO A 181 22.84 -35.74 -32.55
CA PRO A 181 22.51 -36.08 -33.94
C PRO A 181 21.14 -36.79 -34.11
N ALA A 182 20.57 -36.61 -35.30
CA ALA A 182 19.40 -37.33 -35.80
C ALA A 182 19.84 -38.54 -36.64
N THR A 183 19.09 -39.65 -36.58
CA THR A 183 18.68 -40.51 -37.72
C THR A 183 17.75 -41.64 -37.25
N THR A 184 16.60 -41.79 -37.93
CA THR A 184 15.71 -42.98 -37.94
C THR A 184 16.35 -44.10 -38.80
N PRO A 185 15.94 -45.40 -38.72
CA PRO A 185 14.76 -45.85 -39.48
C PRO A 185 13.97 -47.09 -38.96
N ALA A 186 12.73 -47.19 -39.46
CA ALA A 186 11.99 -48.39 -39.90
C ALA A 186 11.08 -49.21 -38.97
N LYS A 187 9.93 -49.55 -39.58
CA LYS A 187 8.69 -50.27 -39.19
C LYS A 187 8.78 -51.74 -39.65
N PRO A 188 8.01 -52.71 -39.10
CA PRO A 188 6.80 -53.24 -39.80
C PRO A 188 5.62 -53.52 -38.82
N ALA A 189 4.42 -52.98 -39.03
CA ALA A 189 3.28 -53.57 -39.76
C ALA A 189 2.60 -54.78 -39.10
N THR A 190 1.36 -54.59 -38.61
CA THR A 190 0.22 -55.51 -38.82
C THR A 190 -1.11 -54.77 -38.59
N LYS A 191 -2.09 -55.06 -39.44
CA LYS A 191 -3.48 -54.57 -39.59
C LYS A 191 -4.39 -55.83 -39.52
N PRO A 192 -5.73 -55.84 -39.69
CA PRO A 192 -6.85 -54.93 -39.35
C PRO A 192 -7.99 -55.62 -38.54
N ALA A 193 -8.95 -54.84 -37.99
CA ALA A 193 -10.40 -55.12 -38.05
C ALA A 193 -11.16 -53.80 -37.77
N LYS A 194 -11.93 -53.23 -38.73
CA LYS A 194 -13.41 -53.36 -38.90
C LYS A 194 -14.20 -53.01 -37.61
N GLN A 195 -15.28 -52.21 -37.56
CA GLN A 195 -16.21 -51.68 -38.57
C GLN A 195 -17.31 -50.85 -37.85
N GLY A 196 -17.81 -49.77 -38.46
CA GLY A 196 -19.12 -49.11 -38.20
C GLY A 196 -19.18 -48.19 -36.96
N GLY A 197 -19.89 -47.06 -36.92
CA GLY A 197 -20.84 -46.46 -37.85
C GLY A 197 -21.81 -45.57 -37.06
N GLN A 198 -22.17 -44.44 -37.67
CA GLN A 198 -23.10 -43.37 -37.23
C GLN A 198 -22.55 -42.35 -36.25
#